data_AF-A0ABD0SUI2-F1
#
_entry.id   AF-A0ABD0SUI2-F1
#
_cell.length_a   1.000
_cell.length_b   1.000
_cell.length_c   1.000
_cell.angle_alpha   90.00
_cell.angle_beta   90.00
_cell.angle_gamma   90.00
#
_symmetry.space_group_name_H-M   'P 1'
#
loop_
_entity.id
_entity.type
_entity.pdbx_description
1 polymer ?
#
loop_
_entity_poly.entity_id
_entity_poly.type
_entity_poly.pdbx_seq_one_letter_code
_entity_poly.pdbx_strand_id
1 'polypeptide(L)'
;MIVGTFRSPDRPLDQDELMFRRRALRDAVICIGWLKLTSVICYVLLYVLVHMCSSDDRISVALQIMLLVMIPAQIINGLILFYGALEEKTLALDVGLWLCLIIAAYNTVVGVVGCAYFVRKGQYTMHFLLAIVFACQTCSLITSICHDILIVYAYKEILQSTQGINFASCKAANV
;
A
#
# COMPACT_ATOMS: atom_id res chain seq x y z
N MET A 1 -26.58 42.41 -37.10
CA MET A 1 -25.19 42.33 -36.63
C MET A 1 -25.09 41.11 -35.74
N ILE A 2 -24.65 39.99 -36.32
CA ILE A 2 -24.61 38.68 -35.66
C ILE A 2 -23.27 38.63 -34.91
N VAL A 3 -23.30 38.74 -33.59
CA VAL A 3 -22.14 38.46 -32.75
C VAL A 3 -22.09 36.94 -32.58
N GLY A 4 -21.37 36.29 -33.48
CA GLY A 4 -20.97 34.90 -33.31
C GLY A 4 -19.96 34.82 -32.18
N THR A 5 -20.38 34.30 -31.03
CA THR A 5 -19.46 33.82 -29.99
C THR A 5 -18.72 32.61 -30.55
N PHE A 6 -17.45 32.83 -30.87
CA PHE A 6 -16.47 31.85 -31.27
C PHE A 6 -16.44 30.71 -30.22
N ARG A 7 -17.04 29.57 -30.55
CA ARG A 7 -16.91 28.33 -29.78
C ARG A 7 -15.54 27.76 -30.13
N SER A 8 -14.56 27.95 -29.25
CA SER A 8 -13.26 27.29 -29.35
C SER A 8 -13.48 25.77 -29.45
N PRO A 9 -12.73 25.04 -30.29
CA PRO A 9 -12.85 23.60 -30.36
C PRO A 9 -12.36 23.01 -29.03
N ASP A 10 -13.25 22.35 -28.30
CA ASP A 10 -12.93 21.60 -27.09
C ASP A 10 -11.80 20.60 -27.41
N ARG A 11 -10.70 20.76 -26.66
CA ARG A 11 -9.40 20.14 -26.91
C ARG A 11 -9.46 18.61 -26.78
N PRO A 12 -8.85 17.84 -27.70
CA PRO A 12 -8.56 16.42 -27.48
C PRO A 12 -7.51 16.15 -26.37
N LEU A 13 -6.89 17.21 -25.83
CA LEU A 13 -5.87 17.13 -24.76
C LEU A 13 -6.39 16.48 -23.46
N ASP A 14 -7.69 16.58 -23.17
CA ASP A 14 -8.27 16.11 -21.90
C ASP A 14 -8.33 14.57 -21.81
N GLN A 15 -8.60 13.88 -22.93
CA GLN A 15 -8.60 12.41 -22.95
C GLN A 15 -7.20 11.81 -22.90
N ASP A 16 -6.23 12.44 -23.58
CA ASP A 16 -4.84 11.99 -23.56
C ASP A 16 -4.20 12.16 -22.18
N GLU A 17 -4.50 13.28 -21.49
CA GLU A 17 -4.05 13.52 -20.13
C GLU A 17 -4.67 12.53 -19.13
N LEU A 18 -5.95 12.20 -19.30
CA LEU A 18 -6.64 11.20 -18.47
C LEU A 18 -6.06 9.79 -18.66
N MET A 19 -5.74 9.40 -19.90
CA MET A 19 -5.09 8.13 -20.20
C MET A 19 -3.66 8.06 -19.65
N PHE A 20 -2.90 9.15 -19.75
CA PHE A 20 -1.57 9.24 -19.17
C PHE A 20 -1.61 9.10 -17.63
N ARG A 21 -2.51 9.83 -16.98
CA ARG A 21 -2.69 9.79 -15.52
C ARG A 21 -3.11 8.40 -15.03
N ARG A 22 -4.03 7.73 -15.74
CA ARG A 22 -4.44 6.35 -15.43
C ARG A 22 -3.26 5.38 -15.51
N ARG A 23 -2.42 5.49 -16.54
CA ARG A 23 -1.24 4.64 -16.71
C ARG A 23 -0.22 4.87 -15.60
N ALA A 24 0.07 6.13 -15.29
CA ALA A 24 0.96 6.49 -14.20
C ALA A 24 0.47 5.98 -12.83
N LEU A 25 -0.84 6.10 -12.55
CA LEU A 25 -1.45 5.58 -11.32
C LEU A 25 -1.44 4.06 -11.27
N ARG A 26 -1.70 3.36 -12.38
CA ARG A 26 -1.59 1.91 -12.44
C ARG A 26 -0.17 1.44 -12.14
N ASP A 27 0.82 2.07 -12.77
CA ASP A 27 2.23 1.72 -12.56
C ASP A 27 2.67 2.04 -11.11
N ALA A 28 2.12 3.11 -10.50
CA ALA A 28 2.30 3.42 -9.08
C ALA A 28 1.69 2.35 -8.15
N VAL A 29 0.47 1.86 -8.42
CA VAL A 29 -0.15 0.78 -7.63
C VAL A 29 0.64 -0.52 -7.77
N ILE A 30 1.12 -0.83 -8.98
CA ILE A 30 2.00 -1.98 -9.21
C ILE A 30 3.29 -1.85 -8.39
N CYS A 31 3.90 -0.65 -8.38
CA CYS A 31 5.09 -0.36 -7.59
C CYS A 31 4.83 -0.56 -6.08
N ILE A 32 3.68 -0.12 -5.56
CA ILE A 32 3.28 -0.36 -4.16
C ILE A 32 3.18 -1.86 -3.87
N GLY A 33 2.59 -2.65 -4.78
CA GLY A 33 2.54 -4.10 -4.68
C GLY A 33 3.94 -4.73 -4.60
N TRP A 34 4.87 -4.28 -5.46
CA TRP A 34 6.27 -4.71 -5.44
C TRP A 34 6.98 -4.34 -4.14
N LEU A 35 6.81 -3.12 -3.64
CA LEU A 35 7.40 -2.70 -2.36
C LEU A 35 6.93 -3.59 -1.21
N LYS A 36 5.66 -4.01 -1.20
CA LYS A 36 5.16 -4.96 -0.19
C LYS A 36 5.78 -6.34 -0.33
N LEU A 37 6.00 -6.84 -1.55
CA LEU A 37 6.73 -8.10 -1.76
C LEU A 37 8.19 -8.00 -1.32
N THR A 38 8.88 -6.91 -1.65
CA THR A 38 10.25 -6.67 -1.18
C THR A 38 10.32 -6.54 0.33
N SER A 39 9.29 -5.98 0.98
CA SER A 39 9.22 -5.88 2.44
C SER A 39 9.28 -7.24 3.15
N VAL A 40 8.87 -8.33 2.49
CA VAL A 40 8.99 -9.71 3.03
C VAL A 40 10.43 -10.04 3.38
N ILE A 41 11.39 -9.63 2.55
CA ILE A 41 12.81 -9.83 2.83
C ILE A 41 13.22 -9.10 4.11
N CYS A 42 12.72 -7.88 4.32
CA CYS A 42 12.96 -7.13 5.54
C CYS A 42 12.38 -7.83 6.78
N TYR A 43 11.19 -8.43 6.69
CA TYR A 43 10.62 -9.21 7.80
C TYR A 43 11.42 -10.48 8.11
N VAL A 44 11.92 -11.18 7.09
CA VAL A 44 12.77 -12.36 7.27
C VAL A 44 14.07 -11.97 7.95
N LEU A 45 14.72 -10.87 7.52
CA LEU A 45 15.92 -10.36 8.17
C LEU A 45 15.65 -9.94 9.62
N LEU A 46 14.52 -9.25 9.88
CA LEU A 46 14.14 -8.84 11.22
C LEU A 46 13.89 -10.06 12.13
N TYR A 47 13.22 -11.09 11.62
CA TYR A 47 13.00 -12.35 12.32
C TYR A 47 14.32 -13.00 12.74
N VAL A 48 15.28 -13.11 11.81
CA VAL A 48 16.62 -13.67 12.10
C VAL A 48 17.36 -12.80 13.12
N LEU A 49 17.30 -11.47 13.00
CA LEU A 49 17.94 -10.55 13.95
C LEU A 49 17.36 -10.67 15.36
N VAL A 50 16.03 -10.74 15.49
CA VAL A 50 15.35 -10.93 16.79
C VAL A 50 15.73 -12.27 17.40
N HIS A 51 15.82 -13.32 16.60
CA HIS A 51 16.23 -14.67 17.02
C HIS A 51 17.67 -14.71 17.51
N MET A 52 18.61 -14.07 16.78
CA MET A 52 20.02 -14.04 17.14
C MET A 52 20.31 -13.13 18.34
N CYS A 53 19.57 -12.03 18.49
CA CYS A 53 19.82 -11.05 19.55
C CYS A 53 19.09 -11.36 20.86
N SER A 54 18.13 -12.27 20.88
CA SER A 54 17.37 -12.57 22.10
C SER A 54 17.68 -13.98 22.61
N SER A 55 18.12 -14.06 23.86
CA SER A 55 17.97 -15.27 24.68
C SER A 55 16.47 -15.62 24.80
N ASP A 56 16.15 -16.91 25.02
CA ASP A 56 14.86 -17.62 25.07
C ASP A 56 13.71 -17.01 25.94
N ASP A 57 13.53 -15.70 25.87
CA ASP A 57 12.53 -14.94 26.57
C ASP A 57 11.19 -15.07 25.85
N ARG A 58 10.13 -15.31 26.63
CA ARG A 58 8.75 -15.45 26.12
C ARG A 58 8.32 -14.27 25.23
N ILE A 59 8.81 -13.06 25.51
CA ILE A 59 8.51 -11.85 24.71
C ILE A 59 9.22 -11.88 23.36
N SER A 60 10.44 -12.41 23.27
CA SER A 60 11.13 -12.56 21.99
C SER A 60 10.45 -13.60 21.10
N VAL A 61 10.02 -14.73 21.68
CA VAL A 61 9.24 -15.73 20.95
C VAL A 61 7.93 -15.14 20.44
N ALA A 62 7.23 -14.35 21.26
CA ALA A 62 6.03 -13.64 20.83
C ALA A 62 6.31 -12.69 19.66
N LEU A 63 7.39 -11.89 19.72
CA LEU A 63 7.80 -11.01 18.62
C LEU A 63 8.14 -11.79 17.34
N GLN A 64 8.85 -12.92 17.46
CA GLN A 64 9.17 -13.80 16.33
C GLN A 64 7.90 -14.33 15.65
N ILE A 65 6.92 -14.81 16.44
CA ILE A 65 5.62 -15.26 15.92
C ILE A 65 4.88 -14.09 15.26
N MET A 66 4.86 -12.93 15.90
CA MET A 66 4.19 -11.74 15.37
C MET A 66 4.76 -11.31 14.01
N LEU A 67 6.08 -11.40 13.83
CA LEU A 67 6.77 -11.12 12.56
C LEU A 67 6.51 -12.21 11.52
N LEU A 68 6.50 -13.48 11.92
CA LEU A 68 6.26 -14.60 11.03
C LEU A 68 4.85 -14.54 10.41
N VAL A 69 3.84 -14.15 11.20
CA VAL A 69 2.46 -13.95 10.71
C VAL A 69 2.34 -12.81 9.69
N MET A 70 3.24 -11.82 9.73
CA MET A 70 3.22 -10.72 8.76
C MET A 70 3.68 -11.11 7.37
N ILE A 71 4.57 -12.10 7.24
CA ILE A 71 5.08 -12.55 5.95
C ILE A 71 3.95 -13.00 5.00
N PRO A 72 3.09 -13.98 5.36
CA PRO A 72 2.01 -14.40 4.47
C PRO A 72 0.99 -13.29 4.23
N ALA A 73 0.71 -12.45 5.24
CA ALA A 73 -0.22 -11.33 5.09
C ALA A 73 0.27 -10.31 4.05
N GLN A 74 1.56 -9.95 4.07
CA GLN A 74 2.17 -9.03 3.10
C GLN A 74 2.17 -9.61 1.68
N ILE A 75 2.45 -10.90 1.53
CA ILE A 75 2.40 -11.59 0.23
C ILE A 75 0.98 -11.54 -0.34
N ILE A 76 -0.02 -11.93 0.45
CA ILE A 76 -1.42 -11.89 0.03
C ILE A 76 -1.83 -10.47 -0.37
N ASN A 77 -1.44 -9.46 0.41
CA ASN A 77 -1.73 -8.06 0.10
C ASN A 77 -1.11 -7.61 -1.23
N GLY A 78 0.18 -7.90 -1.42
CA GLY A 78 0.91 -7.55 -2.63
C GLY A 78 0.28 -8.19 -3.86
N LEU A 79 -0.11 -9.46 -3.77
CA LEU A 79 -0.78 -10.18 -4.86
C LEU A 79 -2.17 -9.60 -5.18
N ILE A 80 -2.97 -9.27 -4.16
CA ILE A 80 -4.30 -8.67 -4.36
C ILE A 80 -4.19 -7.30 -5.04
N LEU A 81 -3.24 -6.45 -4.61
CA LEU A 81 -3.02 -5.14 -5.22
C LEU A 81 -2.53 -5.27 -6.67
N PHE A 82 -1.62 -6.20 -6.93
CA PHE A 82 -1.11 -6.47 -8.27
C PHE A 82 -2.21 -6.98 -9.21
N TYR A 83 -3.01 -7.93 -8.73
CA TYR A 83 -4.16 -8.45 -9.47
C TYR A 83 -5.20 -7.36 -9.74
N GLY A 84 -5.53 -6.54 -8.73
CA GLY A 84 -6.48 -5.44 -8.87
C GLY A 84 -6.02 -4.36 -9.85
N ALA A 85 -4.72 -4.09 -9.94
CA ALA A 85 -4.15 -3.15 -10.90
C ALA A 85 -4.07 -3.70 -12.34
N LEU A 86 -3.82 -5.00 -12.51
CA LEU A 86 -3.76 -5.64 -13.83
C LEU A 86 -5.13 -5.83 -14.46
N GLU A 87 -6.08 -6.36 -13.70
CA GLU A 87 -7.44 -6.68 -14.16
C GLU A 87 -8.41 -5.50 -14.00
N GLU A 88 -7.92 -4.37 -13.52
CA GLU A 88 -8.68 -3.14 -13.23
C GLU A 88 -9.94 -3.41 -12.37
N LYS A 89 -9.86 -4.39 -11.46
CA LYS A 89 -10.97 -4.80 -10.59
C LYS A 89 -11.02 -3.91 -9.35
N THR A 90 -11.98 -2.99 -9.33
CA THR A 90 -12.21 -2.07 -8.21
C THR A 90 -12.47 -2.78 -6.88
N LEU A 91 -13.13 -3.95 -6.89
CA LEU A 91 -13.36 -4.77 -5.69
C LEU A 91 -12.05 -5.33 -5.11
N ALA A 92 -11.14 -5.82 -5.96
CA ALA A 92 -9.85 -6.33 -5.50
C ALA A 92 -9.00 -5.20 -4.91
N LEU A 93 -9.06 -4.01 -5.52
CA LEU A 93 -8.42 -2.81 -5.00
C LEU A 93 -8.95 -2.41 -3.61
N ASP A 94 -10.26 -2.50 -3.39
CA ASP A 94 -10.91 -2.15 -2.13
C ASP A 94 -10.50 -3.13 -1.01
N VAL A 95 -10.53 -4.43 -1.29
CA VAL A 95 -10.07 -5.47 -0.36
C VAL A 95 -8.58 -5.30 -0.05
N GLY A 96 -7.76 -5.01 -1.06
CA GLY A 96 -6.33 -4.73 -0.88
C GLY A 96 -6.09 -3.50 0.00
N LEU A 97 -6.88 -2.45 -0.14
CA LEU A 97 -6.78 -1.23 0.67
C LEU A 97 -7.14 -1.50 2.14
N TRP A 98 -8.24 -2.23 2.40
CA TRP A 98 -8.60 -2.65 3.75
C TRP A 98 -7.54 -3.54 4.39
N LEU A 99 -7.02 -4.50 3.65
CA LEU A 99 -5.98 -5.40 4.13
C LEU A 99 -4.66 -4.66 4.37
N CYS A 100 -4.34 -3.65 3.55
CA CYS A 100 -3.22 -2.74 3.75
C CYS A 100 -3.35 -1.98 5.08
N LEU A 101 -4.53 -1.43 5.40
CA LEU A 101 -4.78 -0.73 6.65
C LEU A 101 -4.62 -1.64 7.87
N ILE A 102 -5.16 -2.86 7.82
CA ILE A 102 -5.05 -3.86 8.88
C ILE A 102 -3.59 -4.23 9.14
N ILE A 103 -2.82 -4.50 8.07
CA ILE A 103 -1.39 -4.83 8.16
C ILE A 103 -0.62 -3.64 8.73
N ALA A 104 -0.91 -2.43 8.28
CA ALA A 104 -0.23 -1.23 8.75
C ALA A 104 -0.50 -0.97 10.24
N ALA A 105 -1.74 -1.16 10.70
CA ALA A 105 -2.08 -1.06 12.13
C ALA A 105 -1.38 -2.13 12.96
N TYR A 106 -1.35 -3.38 12.48
CA TYR A 106 -0.64 -4.47 13.14
C TYR A 106 0.86 -4.18 13.24
N ASN A 107 1.48 -3.69 12.17
CA ASN A 107 2.89 -3.30 12.15
C ASN A 107 3.21 -2.21 13.16
N THR A 108 2.31 -1.24 13.34
CA THR A 108 2.47 -0.22 14.37
C THR A 108 2.48 -0.84 15.76
N VAL A 109 1.60 -1.79 16.06
CA VAL A 109 1.60 -2.51 17.35
C VAL A 109 2.89 -3.29 17.55
N VAL A 110 3.32 -4.06 16.55
CA VAL A 110 4.59 -4.82 16.61
C VAL A 110 5.78 -3.89 16.77
N GLY A 111 5.79 -2.75 16.07
CA GLY A 111 6.78 -1.70 16.18
C GLY A 111 6.89 -1.14 17.60
N VAL A 112 5.76 -0.78 18.22
CA VAL A 112 5.75 -0.24 19.59
C VAL A 112 6.21 -1.29 20.59
N VAL A 113 5.71 -2.53 20.50
CA VAL A 113 6.06 -3.62 21.42
C VAL A 113 7.55 -3.98 21.30
N GLY A 114 8.05 -4.11 20.07
CA GLY A 114 9.46 -4.40 19.78
C GLY A 114 10.38 -3.29 20.26
N CYS A 115 10.05 -2.03 19.97
CA CYS A 115 10.81 -0.87 20.43
C CYS A 115 10.87 -0.83 21.96
N ALA A 116 9.74 -0.95 22.65
CA ALA A 116 9.70 -0.94 24.11
C ALA A 116 10.49 -2.10 24.74
N TYR A 117 10.50 -3.28 24.11
CA TYR A 117 11.28 -4.43 24.57
C TYR A 117 12.79 -4.20 24.42
N PHE A 118 13.25 -3.77 23.25
CA PHE A 118 14.68 -3.61 22.97
C PHE A 118 15.31 -2.38 23.64
N VAL A 119 14.54 -1.30 23.85
CA VAL A 119 14.99 -0.15 24.66
C VAL A 119 15.24 -0.56 26.11
N ARG A 120 14.38 -1.43 26.69
CA ARG A 120 14.53 -1.89 28.08
C ARG A 120 15.70 -2.84 28.31
N LYS A 121 16.07 -3.65 27.32
CA LYS A 121 17.26 -4.52 27.41
C LYS A 121 18.59 -3.79 27.26
N GLY A 122 18.57 -2.48 27.04
CA GLY A 122 19.70 -1.61 26.73
C GLY A 122 21.02 -1.91 27.43
N GLN A 123 21.89 -2.67 26.75
CA GLN A 123 23.35 -2.67 26.95
C GLN A 123 24.19 -2.94 25.67
N TYR A 124 23.59 -3.41 24.56
CA TYR A 124 24.32 -3.71 23.32
C TYR A 124 23.85 -2.87 22.12
N THR A 125 24.79 -2.41 21.30
CA THR A 125 24.57 -1.59 20.10
C THR A 125 23.55 -2.22 19.14
N MET A 126 23.50 -3.56 19.07
CA MET A 126 22.53 -4.29 18.26
C MET A 126 21.09 -4.13 18.75
N HIS A 127 20.84 -4.08 20.07
CA HIS A 127 19.50 -3.85 20.61
C HIS A 127 19.01 -2.43 20.32
N PHE A 128 19.90 -1.44 20.38
CA PHE A 128 19.56 -0.06 20.03
C PHE A 128 19.22 0.07 18.53
N LEU A 129 20.00 -0.55 17.66
CA LEU A 129 19.71 -0.56 16.22
C LEU A 129 18.37 -1.25 15.93
N LEU A 130 18.08 -2.37 16.61
CA LEU A 130 16.82 -3.08 16.45
C LEU A 130 15.63 -2.26 16.97
N ALA A 131 15.79 -1.52 18.08
CA ALA A 131 14.78 -0.59 18.57
C ALA A 131 14.48 0.52 17.55
N ILE A 132 15.49 1.06 16.87
CA ILE A 132 15.30 2.04 15.79
C ILE A 132 14.52 1.41 14.63
N VAL A 133 14.84 0.19 14.23
CA VAL A 133 14.11 -0.49 13.14
C VAL A 133 12.63 -0.69 13.50
N PHE A 134 12.33 -1.11 14.75
CA PHE A 134 10.96 -1.21 15.24
C PHE A 134 10.27 0.16 15.38
N ALA A 135 11.00 1.23 15.72
CA ALA A 135 10.48 2.59 15.71
C ALA A 135 10.12 3.05 14.28
N CYS A 136 10.97 2.78 13.28
CA CYS A 136 10.66 3.02 11.88
C CYS A 136 9.43 2.23 11.43
N GLN A 137 9.30 0.96 11.85
CA GLN A 137 8.13 0.14 11.58
C GLN A 137 6.85 0.71 12.22
N THR A 138 6.96 1.43 13.33
CA THR A 138 5.82 2.09 13.98
C THR A 138 5.21 3.17 13.08
N CYS A 139 6.04 3.85 12.29
CA CYS A 139 5.63 4.89 11.33
C CYS A 139 4.92 4.32 10.08
N SER A 140 4.83 2.99 9.91
CA SER A 140 4.26 2.37 8.71
C SER A 140 2.78 2.73 8.48
N LEU A 141 2.02 2.99 9.56
CA LEU A 141 0.62 3.37 9.45
C LEU A 141 0.46 4.75 8.83
N ILE A 142 1.29 5.71 9.23
CA ILE A 142 1.25 7.08 8.69
C ILE A 142 1.64 7.06 7.21
N THR A 143 2.72 6.37 6.85
CA THR A 143 3.15 6.29 5.45
C THR A 143 2.12 5.57 4.58
N SER A 144 1.51 4.50 5.08
CA SER A 144 0.48 3.78 4.34
C SER A 144 -0.79 4.60 4.14
N ILE A 145 -1.24 5.36 5.15
CA ILE A 145 -2.40 6.25 5.02
C ILE A 145 -2.10 7.41 4.06
N CYS A 146 -0.95 8.06 4.22
CA CYS A 146 -0.63 9.26 3.44
C CYS A 146 -0.25 8.95 1.98
N HIS A 147 0.34 7.79 1.70
CA HIS A 147 0.84 7.48 0.37
C HIS A 147 0.03 6.37 -0.30
N ASP A 148 -0.01 5.17 0.30
CA ASP A 148 -0.60 3.99 -0.34
C ASP A 148 -2.11 4.15 -0.53
N ILE A 149 -2.84 4.60 0.50
CA ILE A 149 -4.30 4.77 0.44
C ILE A 149 -4.68 5.86 -0.56
N LEU A 150 -4.00 7.01 -0.56
CA LEU A 150 -4.31 8.11 -1.48
C LEU A 150 -4.10 7.70 -2.94
N ILE A 151 -3.02 7.00 -3.26
CA ILE A 151 -2.71 6.55 -4.63
C ILE A 151 -3.73 5.51 -5.11
N VAL A 152 -4.02 4.51 -4.28
CA VAL A 152 -5.00 3.46 -4.62
C VAL A 152 -6.40 4.03 -4.75
N TYR A 153 -6.78 4.97 -3.88
CA TYR A 153 -8.06 5.68 -3.95
C TYR A 153 -8.18 6.53 -5.21
N ALA A 154 -7.14 7.32 -5.55
CA ALA A 154 -7.12 8.12 -6.77
C ALA A 154 -7.20 7.25 -8.03
N TYR A 155 -6.56 6.08 -8.04
CA TYR A 155 -6.70 5.13 -9.14
C TYR A 155 -8.12 4.55 -9.25
N LYS A 156 -8.72 4.17 -8.12
CA LYS A 156 -10.10 3.67 -8.06
C LYS A 156 -11.11 4.69 -8.59
N GLU A 157 -10.97 5.96 -8.23
CA GLU A 157 -11.86 7.04 -8.67
C GLU A 157 -11.83 7.19 -10.21
N ILE A 158 -10.64 7.11 -10.82
CA ILE A 158 -10.47 7.16 -12.28
C ILE A 158 -11.07 5.92 -12.97
N LEU A 159 -10.96 4.74 -12.37
CA LEU A 159 -11.59 3.53 -12.92
C LEU A 159 -13.11 3.62 -12.90
N GLN A 160 -13.68 4.14 -11.81
CA GLN A 160 -15.13 4.31 -11.65
C GLN A 160 -15.69 5.37 -12.61
N SER A 161 -15.01 6.50 -12.79
CA SER A 161 -15.43 7.53 -13.75
C SER A 161 -15.40 7.00 -15.18
N THR A 162 -14.39 6.19 -15.54
CA THR A 162 -14.28 5.59 -16.87
C THR A 162 -15.37 4.54 -17.14
N GLN A 163 -15.72 3.71 -16.15
CA GLN A 163 -16.79 2.72 -16.30
C GLN A 163 -18.18 3.37 -16.42
N GLY A 164 -18.43 4.49 -15.72
CA GLY A 164 -19.67 5.26 -15.84
C GLY A 164 -19.88 5.85 -17.24
N ILE A 165 -18.81 6.36 -17.87
CA ILE A 165 -18.86 6.91 -19.24
C ILE A 165 -19.18 5.82 -20.27
N ASN A 166 -18.57 4.63 -20.15
CA ASN A 166 -18.82 3.52 -21.06
C ASN A 166 -20.27 3.01 -20.98
N PHE A 167 -20.87 2.99 -19.78
CA PHE A 167 -22.29 2.65 -19.62
C PHE A 167 -23.22 3.70 -20.22
N ALA A 168 -22.92 4.99 -20.08
CA ALA A 168 -23.72 6.06 -20.67
C ALA A 168 -23.64 6.06 -22.21
N SER A 169 -22.45 5.84 -22.77
CA SER A 169 -22.22 5.76 -24.22
C SER A 169 -22.91 4.54 -24.85
N CYS A 170 -22.87 3.38 -24.19
CA CYS A 170 -23.57 2.17 -24.64
C CYS A 170 -25.11 2.32 -24.59
N LYS A 171 -25.62 3.11 -23.62
CA LYS A 171 -27.05 3.43 -23.53
C LYS A 171 -27.50 4.44 -24.59
N ALA A 172 -26.62 5.33 -25.02
CA ALA A 172 -26.89 6.30 -26.10
C ALA A 172 -26.80 5.67 -27.51
N ALA A 173 -26.02 4.61 -27.68
CA ALA A 173 -25.90 3.88 -28.96
C ALA A 173 -27.04 2.88 -29.23
N ASN A 174 -27.89 2.60 -28.24
CA ASN A 174 -29.03 1.69 -28.32
C ASN A 174 -30.39 2.42 -28.38
N VAL A 175 -30.38 3.73 -28.67
CA VAL A 175 -31.57 4.56 -28.95
C VAL A 175 -31.46 5.07 -30.39
#